data_AF-X5XI43-F1
#
_entry.id   AF-X5XI43-F1
#
_cell.length_a   1.000
_cell.length_b   1.000
_cell.length_c   1.000
_cell.angle_alpha   90.00
_cell.angle_beta   90.00
_cell.angle_gamma   90.00
#
_symmetry.space_group_name_H-M   'P 1'
#
loop_
_entity.id
_entity.type
_entity.pdbx_description
1 polymer ?
#
loop_
_entity_poly.entity_id
_entity_poly.type
_entity_poly.pdbx_seq_one_letter_code
_entity_poly.pdbx_strand_id
1 'polypeptide(L)'
;MHKRVLIQAAAALVALQFFAVPVFAAGGGGGGTETTTQCKKGQVWDKKKQKCVAPKYGMLDDDNIYDAGHDLAMAGRYDEAIAVLSLAANKQDPRILNYLGYSHRHSGRVTVGLGYYEEALRINPDYTLVREYLGEAHLQIGDLAGAQAQLAEIEKRTGKDSREYGMLAEQIYHFMRS
;
A
#
# COMPACT_ATOMS: atom_id res chain seq x y z
N MET A 1 -43.27 73.47 -12.28
CA MET A 1 -42.48 73.00 -11.12
C MET A 1 -42.84 71.53 -10.88
N HIS A 2 -41.84 70.65 -10.87
CA HIS A 2 -41.75 69.33 -10.21
C HIS A 2 -40.73 68.47 -10.96
N LYS A 3 -39.47 68.53 -10.51
CA LYS A 3 -38.39 67.61 -10.93
C LYS A 3 -38.58 66.30 -10.18
N ARG A 4 -38.74 65.19 -10.91
CA ARG A 4 -38.69 63.83 -10.34
C ARG A 4 -37.24 63.35 -10.39
N VAL A 5 -36.68 63.11 -9.20
CA VAL A 5 -35.37 62.50 -8.97
C VAL A 5 -35.54 60.99 -9.13
N LEU A 6 -34.77 60.37 -10.03
CA LEU A 6 -34.67 58.92 -10.14
C LEU A 6 -33.38 58.47 -9.44
N ILE A 7 -33.55 57.76 -8.32
CA ILE A 7 -32.49 57.09 -7.58
C ILE A 7 -32.23 55.76 -8.27
N GLN A 8 -31.03 55.56 -8.81
CA GLN A 8 -30.59 54.26 -9.33
C GLN A 8 -30.09 53.41 -8.15
N ALA A 9 -30.78 52.29 -7.89
CA ALA A 9 -30.34 51.25 -6.97
C ALA A 9 -29.42 50.27 -7.72
N ALA A 10 -28.15 50.20 -7.31
CA ALA A 10 -27.21 49.20 -7.80
C ALA A 10 -27.43 47.88 -7.05
N ALA A 11 -27.85 46.84 -7.76
CA ALA A 11 -27.94 45.48 -7.24
C ALA A 11 -26.58 44.78 -7.39
N ALA A 12 -25.92 44.49 -6.26
CA ALA A 12 -24.71 43.69 -6.21
C ALA A 12 -25.07 42.19 -6.21
N LEU A 13 -24.80 41.49 -7.32
CA LEU A 13 -24.88 40.03 -7.42
C LEU A 13 -23.61 39.41 -6.80
N VAL A 14 -23.76 38.83 -5.60
CA VAL A 14 -22.73 38.01 -4.97
C VAL A 14 -22.80 36.61 -5.58
N ALA A 15 -21.84 36.28 -6.44
CA ALA A 15 -21.67 34.94 -6.97
C ALA A 15 -21.00 34.06 -5.90
N LEU A 16 -21.77 33.18 -5.24
CA LEU A 16 -21.22 32.10 -4.42
C LEU A 16 -20.54 31.08 -5.35
N GLN A 17 -19.22 31.03 -5.32
CA GLN A 17 -18.46 29.96 -5.96
C GLN A 17 -18.58 28.69 -5.12
N PHE A 18 -19.19 27.65 -5.71
CA PHE A 18 -19.17 26.29 -5.19
C PHE A 18 -17.74 25.76 -5.23
N PHE A 19 -17.06 25.73 -4.09
CA PHE A 19 -15.88 24.89 -3.91
C PHE A 19 -16.35 23.44 -3.78
N ALA A 20 -16.15 22.65 -4.84
CA ALA A 20 -16.25 21.20 -4.75
C ALA A 20 -15.06 20.69 -3.92
N VAL A 21 -15.33 20.28 -2.68
CA VAL A 21 -14.33 19.58 -1.85
C VAL A 21 -14.35 18.12 -2.28
N PRO A 22 -13.20 17.52 -2.67
CA PRO A 22 -13.16 16.09 -2.94
C PRO A 22 -13.44 15.31 -1.64
N VAL A 23 -14.46 14.47 -1.67
CA VAL A 23 -14.75 13.46 -0.64
C VAL A 23 -13.73 12.34 -0.83
N PHE A 24 -12.78 12.22 0.09
CA PHE A 24 -11.88 11.07 0.14
C PHE A 24 -12.59 9.91 0.87
N ALA A 25 -12.93 8.87 0.10
CA ALA A 25 -13.37 7.59 0.64
C ALA A 25 -12.15 6.85 1.22
N ALA A 26 -12.18 6.57 2.51
CA ALA A 26 -11.17 5.81 3.22
C ALA A 26 -11.35 4.31 2.94
N GLY A 27 -10.58 3.81 1.97
CA GLY A 27 -10.38 2.39 1.70
C GLY A 27 -9.12 2.23 0.85
N GLY A 28 -8.10 1.55 1.39
CA GLY A 28 -6.84 1.15 0.76
C GLY A 28 -6.36 2.03 -0.41
N GLY A 29 -5.46 2.97 -0.14
CA GLY A 29 -4.93 3.92 -1.11
C GLY A 29 -4.36 3.28 -2.38
N GLY A 30 -5.22 3.07 -3.36
CA GLY A 30 -4.90 2.78 -4.75
C GLY A 30 -4.95 4.06 -5.58
N GLY A 31 -4.29 5.12 -5.12
CA GLY A 31 -3.97 6.25 -5.98
C GLY A 31 -2.78 5.83 -6.84
N GLY A 32 -3.00 5.64 -8.14
CA GLY A 32 -1.92 5.19 -9.03
C GLY A 32 -0.71 6.12 -8.92
N THR A 33 0.43 5.56 -8.54
CA THR A 33 1.72 6.28 -8.50
C THR A 33 2.30 6.47 -9.89
N GLU A 34 3.38 7.25 -10.03
CA GLU A 34 4.04 7.49 -11.32
C GLU A 34 4.50 6.19 -11.99
N THR A 35 4.97 5.22 -11.21
CA THR A 35 5.32 3.88 -11.69
C THR A 35 4.15 3.14 -12.35
N THR A 36 2.93 3.34 -11.85
CA THR A 36 1.73 2.63 -12.33
C THR A 36 0.91 3.45 -13.34
N THR A 37 1.00 4.78 -13.29
CA THR A 37 0.22 5.71 -14.13
C THR A 37 0.98 6.28 -15.32
N GLN A 38 2.30 6.49 -15.20
CA GLN A 38 3.11 7.13 -16.24
C GLN A 38 3.99 6.14 -16.99
N CYS A 39 4.43 5.06 -16.32
CA CYS A 39 5.35 4.10 -16.91
C CYS A 39 4.64 2.94 -17.61
N LYS A 40 5.21 2.52 -18.75
CA LYS A 40 4.75 1.35 -19.48
C LYS A 40 5.06 0.06 -18.71
N LYS A 41 4.41 -1.04 -19.10
CA LYS A 41 4.71 -2.37 -18.56
C LYS A 41 6.22 -2.67 -18.67
N GLY A 42 6.82 -3.18 -17.59
CA GLY A 42 8.26 -3.43 -17.50
C GLY A 42 9.13 -2.20 -17.26
N GLN A 43 8.56 -1.02 -17.04
CA GLN A 43 9.27 0.19 -16.64
C GLN A 43 8.83 0.65 -15.25
N VAL A 44 9.73 1.33 -14.54
CA VAL A 44 9.49 1.94 -13.24
C VAL A 44 9.93 3.39 -13.24
N TRP A 45 9.34 4.21 -12.39
CA TRP A 45 9.72 5.61 -12.25
C TRP A 45 11.04 5.72 -11.47
N ASP A 46 12.06 6.33 -12.09
CA ASP A 46 13.30 6.74 -11.42
C ASP A 46 13.07 8.13 -10.81
N LYS A 47 12.91 8.21 -9.49
CA LYS A 47 12.61 9.47 -8.78
C LYS A 47 13.71 10.51 -8.93
N LYS A 48 14.97 10.07 -9.02
CA LYS A 48 16.13 10.96 -9.17
C LYS A 48 16.20 11.54 -10.58
N LYS A 49 15.88 10.75 -11.59
CA LYS A 49 15.91 11.19 -13.00
C LYS A 49 14.56 11.69 -13.51
N GLN A 50 13.50 11.57 -12.71
CA GLN A 50 12.13 11.96 -13.05
C GLN A 50 11.69 11.38 -14.39
N LYS A 51 11.96 10.09 -14.61
CA LYS A 51 11.64 9.40 -15.87
C LYS A 51 11.41 7.92 -15.68
N CYS A 52 10.64 7.33 -16.59
CA CYS A 52 10.48 5.89 -16.66
C CYS A 52 11.74 5.21 -17.20
N VAL A 53 12.23 4.20 -16.48
CA VAL A 53 13.40 3.40 -16.86
C VAL A 53 13.07 1.91 -16.80
N ALA A 54 13.77 1.12 -17.60
CA ALA A 54 13.75 -0.33 -17.43
C ALA A 54 14.62 -0.67 -16.20
N PRO A 55 14.05 -1.28 -15.15
CA PRO A 55 14.77 -1.57 -13.92
C PRO A 55 15.86 -2.61 -14.18
N LYS A 56 17.08 -2.34 -13.72
CA LYS A 56 18.23 -3.24 -13.78
C LYS A 56 19.03 -3.14 -12.49
N TYR A 57 19.72 -4.22 -12.14
CA TYR A 57 20.57 -4.28 -10.96
C TYR A 57 21.60 -3.13 -10.98
N GLY A 58 21.73 -2.42 -9.86
CA GLY A 58 22.65 -1.28 -9.70
C GLY A 58 22.26 0.00 -10.43
N MET A 59 21.14 0.05 -11.17
CA MET A 59 20.68 1.28 -11.83
C MET A 59 19.77 2.15 -10.97
N LEU A 60 19.11 1.53 -9.99
CA LEU A 60 18.21 2.15 -9.02
C LEU A 60 18.74 1.87 -7.62
N ASP A 61 18.58 2.81 -6.71
CA ASP A 61 18.81 2.55 -5.29
C ASP A 61 17.66 1.75 -4.68
N ASP A 62 17.92 1.20 -3.50
CA ASP A 62 16.99 0.29 -2.83
C ASP A 62 15.69 0.97 -2.41
N ASP A 63 15.69 2.28 -2.13
CA ASP A 63 14.47 3.02 -1.82
C ASP A 63 13.59 3.16 -3.07
N ASN A 64 14.16 3.50 -4.23
CA ASN A 64 13.42 3.54 -5.48
C ASN A 64 12.93 2.14 -5.90
N ILE A 65 13.72 1.09 -5.63
CA ILE A 65 13.32 -0.30 -5.88
C ILE A 65 12.14 -0.69 -4.97
N TYR A 66 12.23 -0.36 -3.68
CA TYR A 66 11.16 -0.57 -2.72
C TYR A 66 9.88 0.12 -3.15
N ASP A 67 9.93 1.43 -3.45
CA ASP A 67 8.76 2.21 -3.82
C ASP A 67 8.11 1.67 -5.10
N ALA A 68 8.90 1.44 -6.15
CA ALA A 68 8.38 0.88 -7.40
C ALA A 68 7.80 -0.52 -7.21
N GLY A 69 8.45 -1.37 -6.41
CA GLY A 69 7.97 -2.72 -6.10
C GLY A 69 6.68 -2.72 -5.30
N HIS A 70 6.58 -1.87 -4.28
CA HIS A 70 5.36 -1.61 -3.52
C HIS A 70 4.21 -1.20 -4.44
N ASP A 71 4.44 -0.20 -5.29
CA ASP A 71 3.40 0.35 -6.15
C ASP A 71 2.89 -0.69 -7.16
N LEU A 72 3.80 -1.48 -7.74
CA LEU A 72 3.45 -2.58 -8.62
C LEU A 72 2.64 -3.66 -7.88
N ALA A 73 3.01 -3.98 -6.63
CA ALA A 73 2.30 -4.94 -5.80
C ALA A 73 0.88 -4.47 -5.48
N MET A 74 0.72 -3.21 -5.07
CA MET A 74 -0.59 -2.61 -4.78
C MET A 74 -1.47 -2.48 -6.04
N ALA A 75 -0.87 -2.35 -7.22
CA ALA A 75 -1.56 -2.38 -8.50
C ALA A 75 -1.87 -3.80 -9.02
N GLY A 76 -1.58 -4.85 -8.24
CA GLY A 76 -1.82 -6.25 -8.64
C GLY A 76 -0.83 -6.80 -9.69
N ARG A 77 0.23 -6.06 -10.02
CA ARG A 77 1.27 -6.45 -10.99
C ARG A 77 2.37 -7.26 -10.28
N TYR A 78 1.97 -8.35 -9.63
CA TYR A 78 2.81 -9.09 -8.68
C TYR A 78 4.12 -9.62 -9.28
N ASP A 79 4.09 -10.17 -10.51
CA ASP A 79 5.32 -10.67 -11.15
C ASP A 79 6.31 -9.53 -11.46
N GLU A 80 5.81 -8.34 -11.80
CA GLU A 80 6.67 -7.17 -12.02
C GLU A 80 7.22 -6.64 -10.70
N ALA A 81 6.41 -6.62 -9.64
CA ALA A 81 6.86 -6.28 -8.30
C ALA A 81 7.99 -7.21 -7.85
N ILE A 82 7.84 -8.52 -8.01
CA ILE A 82 8.87 -9.51 -7.68
C ILE A 82 10.14 -9.26 -8.48
N ALA A 83 10.02 -9.04 -9.79
CA ALA A 83 11.17 -8.79 -10.65
C ALA A 83 11.93 -7.53 -10.23
N VAL A 84 11.23 -6.45 -9.88
CA VAL A 84 11.82 -5.17 -9.44
C VAL A 84 12.46 -5.30 -8.06
N LEU A 85 11.72 -5.80 -7.06
CA LEU A 85 12.19 -5.96 -5.69
C LEU A 85 13.42 -6.89 -5.61
N SER A 86 13.48 -7.90 -6.48
CA SER A 86 14.62 -8.81 -6.59
C SER A 86 15.90 -8.14 -7.11
N LEU A 87 15.85 -6.88 -7.58
CA LEU A 87 17.02 -6.12 -8.00
C LEU A 87 17.68 -5.35 -6.86
N ALA A 88 17.07 -5.27 -5.68
CA ALA A 88 17.63 -4.54 -4.53
C ALA A 88 19.05 -5.01 -4.20
N ALA A 89 19.95 -4.10 -3.90
CA ALA A 89 21.30 -4.42 -3.42
C ALA A 89 21.23 -5.02 -2.01
N ASN A 90 20.48 -4.38 -1.10
CA ASN A 90 20.25 -4.88 0.25
C ASN A 90 19.14 -5.94 0.25
N LYS A 91 19.55 -7.22 0.26
CA LYS A 91 18.63 -8.37 0.36
C LYS A 91 18.01 -8.55 1.75
N GLN A 92 18.45 -7.79 2.74
CA GLN A 92 17.98 -7.85 4.13
C GLN A 92 17.15 -6.61 4.51
N ASP A 93 16.69 -5.81 3.55
CA ASP A 93 15.74 -4.75 3.86
C ASP A 93 14.36 -5.37 4.17
N PRO A 94 13.85 -5.27 5.41
CA PRO A 94 12.58 -5.89 5.79
C PRO A 94 11.39 -5.32 5.00
N ARG A 95 11.47 -4.09 4.48
CA ARG A 95 10.43 -3.48 3.65
C ARG A 95 10.36 -4.16 2.27
N ILE A 96 11.52 -4.48 1.69
CA ILE A 96 11.62 -5.21 0.41
C ILE A 96 11.18 -6.65 0.59
N LEU A 97 11.64 -7.31 1.66
CA LEU A 97 11.22 -8.68 2.01
C LEU A 97 9.70 -8.75 2.22
N ASN A 98 9.11 -7.76 2.90
CA ASN A 98 7.65 -7.66 3.06
C ASN A 98 6.92 -7.70 1.70
N TYR A 99 7.30 -6.85 0.75
CA TYR A 99 6.59 -6.79 -0.53
C TYR A 99 6.96 -7.92 -1.50
N LEU A 100 8.11 -8.58 -1.32
CA LEU A 100 8.36 -9.89 -1.95
C LEU A 100 7.39 -10.93 -1.41
N GLY A 101 7.23 -10.99 -0.09
CA GLY A 101 6.26 -11.85 0.58
C GLY A 101 4.83 -11.64 0.07
N TYR A 102 4.40 -10.39 0.06
CA TYR A 102 3.10 -9.97 -0.44
C TYR A 102 2.87 -10.37 -1.89
N SER A 103 3.82 -10.05 -2.77
CA SER A 103 3.68 -10.33 -4.19
C SER A 103 3.72 -11.83 -4.49
N HIS A 104 4.56 -12.61 -3.78
CA HIS A 104 4.57 -14.07 -3.91
C HIS A 104 3.26 -14.70 -3.43
N ARG A 105 2.74 -14.28 -2.28
CA ARG A 105 1.46 -14.74 -1.75
C ARG A 105 0.32 -14.49 -2.74
N HIS A 106 0.17 -13.26 -3.20
CA HIS A 106 -0.92 -12.90 -4.11
C HIS A 106 -0.77 -13.47 -5.54
N SER A 107 0.44 -13.90 -5.93
CA SER A 107 0.67 -14.66 -7.16
C SER A 107 0.47 -16.18 -7.00
N GLY A 108 -0.12 -16.62 -5.88
CA GLY A 108 -0.42 -18.02 -5.59
C GLY A 108 0.74 -18.83 -5.01
N ARG A 109 1.91 -18.21 -4.83
CA ARG A 109 3.11 -18.84 -4.25
C ARG A 109 3.16 -18.60 -2.74
N VAL A 110 2.10 -19.02 -2.03
CA VAL A 110 1.87 -18.67 -0.62
C VAL A 110 3.02 -19.10 0.29
N THR A 111 3.55 -20.33 0.14
CA THR A 111 4.68 -20.81 0.94
C THR A 111 5.97 -20.01 0.73
N VAL A 112 6.20 -19.51 -0.50
CA VAL A 112 7.34 -18.62 -0.76
C VAL A 112 7.11 -17.28 -0.07
N GLY A 113 5.87 -16.78 -0.09
CA GLY A 113 5.48 -15.57 0.62
C GLY A 113 5.74 -15.65 2.13
N LEU A 114 5.35 -16.76 2.76
CA LEU A 114 5.60 -17.06 4.18
C LEU A 114 7.09 -16.91 4.53
N GLY A 115 7.98 -17.54 3.77
CA GLY A 115 9.42 -17.48 4.05
C GLY A 115 9.99 -16.06 3.99
N TYR A 116 9.50 -15.21 3.07
CA TYR A 116 9.92 -13.81 3.02
C TYR A 116 9.43 -13.00 4.22
N TYR A 117 8.22 -13.24 4.71
CA TYR A 117 7.72 -12.58 5.92
C TYR A 117 8.47 -13.01 7.16
N GLU A 118 8.76 -14.32 7.29
CA GLU A 118 9.57 -14.85 8.39
C GLU A 118 10.96 -14.21 8.42
N GLU A 119 11.61 -14.08 7.26
CA GLU A 119 12.91 -13.43 7.15
C GLU A 119 12.84 -11.93 7.51
N ALA A 120 11.79 -11.22 7.07
CA ALA A 120 11.56 -9.84 7.45
C ALA A 120 11.39 -9.68 8.97
N LEU A 121 10.67 -10.59 9.63
CA LEU A 121 10.48 -10.59 11.08
C LEU A 121 11.72 -11.04 11.87
N ARG A 122 12.59 -11.86 11.29
CA ARG A 122 13.90 -12.18 11.87
C ARG A 122 14.78 -10.93 11.97
N ILE A 123 14.63 -10.00 11.04
CA ILE A 123 15.38 -8.74 10.97
C ILE A 123 14.72 -7.65 11.82
N ASN A 124 13.39 -7.51 11.70
CA ASN A 124 12.60 -6.58 12.50
C ASN A 124 11.42 -7.30 13.17
N PRO A 125 11.59 -7.81 14.40
CA PRO A 125 10.54 -8.52 15.12
C PRO A 125 9.29 -7.68 15.43
N ASP A 126 9.40 -6.35 15.38
CA ASP A 126 8.32 -5.43 15.73
C ASP A 126 7.56 -4.89 14.51
N TYR A 127 7.83 -5.43 13.31
CA TYR A 127 7.18 -5.02 12.08
C TYR A 127 5.75 -5.57 11.99
N THR A 128 4.80 -4.89 12.63
CA THR A 128 3.40 -5.37 12.76
C THR A 128 2.67 -5.54 11.44
N LEU A 129 2.96 -4.72 10.43
CA LEU A 129 2.41 -4.91 9.07
C LEU A 129 2.80 -6.27 8.47
N VAL A 130 4.04 -6.71 8.67
CA VAL A 130 4.49 -8.04 8.20
C VAL A 130 3.76 -9.14 8.97
N ARG A 131 3.51 -8.95 10.27
CA ARG A 131 2.77 -9.92 11.09
C ARG A 131 1.32 -10.06 10.64
N GLU A 132 0.67 -8.94 10.28
CA GLU A 132 -0.67 -8.96 9.68
C GLU A 132 -0.65 -9.85 8.44
N TYR A 133 0.21 -9.53 7.46
CA TYR A 133 0.29 -10.28 6.21
C TYR A 133 0.73 -11.73 6.35
N LEU A 134 1.60 -12.04 7.32
CA LEU A 134 1.95 -13.41 7.68
C LEU A 134 0.72 -14.15 8.23
N GLY A 135 -0.06 -13.53 9.10
CA GLY A 135 -1.31 -14.08 9.61
C GLY A 135 -2.32 -14.36 8.49
N GLU A 136 -2.47 -13.42 7.55
CA GLU A 136 -3.33 -13.65 6.38
C GLU A 136 -2.83 -14.79 5.48
N ALA A 137 -1.51 -14.94 5.33
CA ALA A 137 -0.91 -16.04 4.58
C ALA A 137 -1.17 -17.39 5.24
N HIS A 138 -1.13 -17.46 6.58
CA HIS A 138 -1.51 -18.65 7.34
C HIS A 138 -2.99 -19.02 7.08
N LEU A 139 -3.91 -18.04 7.08
CA LEU A 139 -5.32 -18.30 6.75
C LEU A 139 -5.49 -18.87 5.34
N GLN A 140 -4.74 -18.38 4.35
CA GLN A 140 -4.81 -18.87 2.96
C GLN A 140 -4.43 -20.36 2.83
N ILE A 141 -3.57 -20.88 3.71
CA ILE A 141 -3.19 -22.29 3.74
C ILE A 141 -3.99 -23.11 4.76
N GLY A 142 -5.02 -22.52 5.37
CA GLY A 142 -5.88 -23.18 6.36
C GLY A 142 -5.28 -23.26 7.77
N ASP A 143 -4.17 -22.58 8.04
CA ASP A 143 -3.52 -22.56 9.34
C ASP A 143 -4.09 -21.47 10.25
N LEU A 144 -5.26 -21.74 10.82
CA LEU A 144 -5.91 -20.83 11.77
C LEU A 144 -5.03 -20.55 13.01
N ALA A 145 -4.28 -21.56 13.48
CA ALA A 145 -3.44 -21.42 14.66
C ALA A 145 -2.28 -20.45 14.41
N GLY A 146 -1.62 -20.54 13.24
CA GLY A 146 -0.58 -19.60 12.83
C GLY A 146 -1.10 -18.17 12.72
N ALA A 147 -2.30 -17.97 12.16
CA ALA A 147 -2.92 -16.65 12.09
C ALA A 147 -3.21 -16.05 13.48
N GLN A 148 -3.78 -16.85 14.39
CA GLN A 148 -4.04 -16.42 15.77
C GLN A 148 -2.76 -16.10 16.54
N ALA A 149 -1.68 -16.86 16.30
CA ALA A 149 -0.38 -16.58 16.89
C ALA A 149 0.16 -15.20 16.45
N GLN A 150 0.03 -14.85 15.16
CA GLN A 150 0.43 -13.51 14.70
C GLN A 150 -0.46 -12.40 15.27
N LEU A 151 -1.77 -12.62 15.38
CA LEU A 151 -2.69 -11.65 15.98
C LEU A 151 -2.29 -11.34 17.44
N ALA A 152 -1.95 -12.38 18.23
CA ALA A 152 -1.49 -12.22 19.61
C ALA A 152 -0.16 -11.44 19.69
N GLU A 153 0.76 -11.69 18.75
CA GLU A 153 2.02 -10.94 18.67
C GLU A 153 1.83 -9.47 18.28
N ILE A 154 0.82 -9.16 17.44
CA ILE A 154 0.43 -7.77 17.14
C ILE A 154 -0.16 -7.12 18.39
N GLU A 155 -1.12 -7.78 19.05
CA GLU A 155 -1.74 -7.27 20.29
C GLU A 155 -0.70 -6.93 21.35
N LYS A 156 0.28 -7.81 21.55
CA LYS A 156 1.36 -7.61 22.53
C LYS A 156 2.20 -6.34 22.25
N ARG A 157 2.35 -5.95 20.98
CA ARG A 157 3.21 -4.83 20.57
C ARG A 157 2.47 -3.50 20.51
N THR A 158 1.25 -3.52 19.98
CA THR A 158 0.51 -2.29 19.64
C THR A 158 -0.87 -2.21 20.28
N GLY A 159 -1.31 -3.24 20.98
CA GLY A 159 -2.67 -3.33 21.53
C GLY A 159 -3.74 -3.58 20.46
N LYS A 160 -4.98 -3.73 20.94
CA LYS A 160 -6.14 -4.06 20.09
C LYS A 160 -6.65 -2.91 19.23
N ASP A 161 -6.27 -1.69 19.57
CA ASP A 161 -6.71 -0.48 18.84
C ASP A 161 -5.87 -0.22 17.58
N SER A 162 -4.83 -1.03 17.34
CA SER A 162 -4.00 -0.91 16.14
C SER A 162 -4.74 -1.38 14.89
N ARG A 163 -4.44 -0.73 13.76
CA ARG A 163 -5.02 -1.08 12.46
C ARG A 163 -4.73 -2.54 12.11
N GLU A 164 -3.49 -2.96 12.27
CA GLU A 164 -3.01 -4.31 11.92
C GLU A 164 -3.74 -5.38 12.75
N TYR A 165 -4.02 -5.12 14.03
CA TYR A 165 -4.83 -6.03 14.86
C TYR A 165 -6.25 -6.12 14.33
N GLY A 166 -6.91 -4.99 14.07
CA GLY A 166 -8.27 -4.95 13.55
C GLY A 166 -8.42 -5.72 12.23
N MET A 167 -7.50 -5.47 11.28
CA MET A 167 -7.49 -6.11 9.96
C MET A 167 -7.37 -7.64 10.06
N LEU A 168 -6.40 -8.14 10.83
CA LEU A 168 -6.20 -9.58 10.96
C LEU A 168 -7.32 -10.25 11.79
N ALA A 169 -7.81 -9.59 12.84
CA ALA A 169 -8.91 -10.10 13.67
C ALA A 169 -10.20 -10.27 12.85
N GLU A 170 -10.51 -9.30 11.98
CA GLU A 170 -11.66 -9.37 11.07
C GLU A 170 -11.52 -10.56 10.10
N GLN A 171 -10.34 -10.75 9.50
CA GLN A 171 -10.11 -11.87 8.58
C GLN A 171 -10.21 -13.24 9.27
N ILE A 172 -9.66 -13.37 10.47
CA ILE A 172 -9.80 -14.59 11.30
C ILE A 172 -11.28 -14.85 11.59
N TYR A 173 -12.05 -13.82 11.96
CA TYR A 173 -13.48 -13.94 12.21
C TYR A 173 -14.25 -14.43 10.96
N HIS A 174 -13.94 -13.91 9.78
CA HIS A 174 -14.55 -14.37 8.53
C HIS A 174 -14.17 -15.81 8.19
N PHE A 175 -12.90 -16.18 8.34
CA PHE A 175 -12.40 -17.52 8.07
C PHE A 175 -13.10 -18.59 8.94
N MET A 176 -13.38 -18.28 10.21
CA MET A 176 -14.09 -19.21 11.10
C MET A 176 -15.57 -19.42 10.76
N ARG A 177 -16.12 -18.61 9.85
CA ARG A 177 -17.55 -18.62 9.47
C ARG A 177 -17.80 -19.12 8.04
N SER A 178 -16.76 -19.30 7.24
CA SER A 178 -16.81 -19.90 5.90
C SER A 178 -16.78 -21.41 5.98
#